data_AF-A0A1D6JVN1-F1
#
_entry.id   AF-A0A1D6JVN1-F1
#
_cell.length_a   1.000
_cell.length_b   1.000
_cell.length_c   1.000
_cell.angle_alpha   90.00
_cell.angle_beta   90.00
_cell.angle_gamma   90.00
#
_symmetry.space_group_name_H-M   'P 1'
#
loop_
_entity.id
_entity.type
_entity.pdbx_description
1 polymer ?
#
loop_
_entity_poly.entity_id
_entity_poly.type
_entity_poly.pdbx_seq_one_letter_code
_entity_poly.pdbx_strand_id
1 'polypeptide(L)' 'MVPEKKARKWCASKGDIPYFETSAKEDHNVDTAFLCIARLALEHEHDQDIYFKTVVEQVSDTEQTSGCAC' A
#
# COMPACT_ATOMS: atom_id res chain seq x y z
N MET A 1 3.65 17.92 7.40
CA MET A 1 4.53 17.40 6.33
C MET A 1 5.66 16.61 6.99
N VAL A 2 5.93 15.38 6.53
CA VAL A 2 7.03 14.56 7.06
C VAL A 2 8.33 14.98 6.36
N PRO A 3 9.45 15.21 7.08
CA PRO A 3 10.71 15.51 6.42
C PRO A 3 11.20 14.30 5.59
N GLU A 4 11.58 14.55 4.34
CA GLU A 4 12.07 13.53 3.40
C GLU A 4 13.12 12.60 4.03
N LYS A 5 14.13 13.18 4.69
CA LYS A 5 15.20 12.43 5.35
C LYS A 5 14.69 11.45 6.41
N LYS A 6 13.61 11.80 7.11
CA LYS A 6 13.02 10.92 8.13
C LYS A 6 12.26 9.78 7.46
N ALA A 7 11.51 10.06 6.40
CA ALA A 7 10.78 9.06 5.65
C ALA A 7 11.73 8.06 4.97
N ARG A 8 12.75 8.54 4.24
CA ARG A 8 13.77 7.69 3.62
C ARG A 8 14.50 6.79 4.62
N LYS A 9 14.87 7.33 5.78
CA LYS A 9 15.51 6.54 6.85
C LYS A 9 14.61 5.41 7.37
N TRP A 10 13.31 5.67 7.49
CA TRP A 10 12.36 4.66 7.91
C TRP A 10 12.16 3.59 6.84
N CYS A 11 12.03 3.98 5.58
CA CYS A 11 11.97 3.07 4.44
C CYS A 11 13.18 2.12 4.40
N ALA A 12 14.39 2.67 4.50
CA ALA A 12 15.63 1.89 4.56
C ALA A 12 15.63 0.89 5.75
N SER A 13 15.12 1.29 6.93
CA SER A 13 15.08 0.41 8.10
C SER A 13 13.97 -0.65 8.07
N LYS A 14 13.05 -0.59 7.10
CA LYS A 14 11.92 -1.51 6.96
C LYS A 14 12.08 -2.51 5.81
N GLY A 15 13.33 -2.82 5.46
CA GLY A 15 13.64 -3.72 4.36
C GLY A 15 13.76 -2.98 3.03
N ASP A 16 14.31 -1.77 3.07
CA ASP A 16 14.58 -0.95 1.90
C ASP A 16 13.33 -0.68 1.03
N ILE A 17 12.22 -0.33 1.69
CA ILE A 17 10.95 -0.02 1.02
C ILE A 17 11.15 1.16 0.05
N PRO A 18 10.73 1.07 -1.22
CA PRO A 18 10.78 2.21 -2.13
C PRO A 18 10.05 3.44 -1.59
N TYR A 19 10.69 4.61 -1.66
CA TYR A 19 10.12 5.89 -1.23
C TYR A 19 9.82 6.79 -2.42
N PHE A 20 8.63 7.38 -2.43
CA PHE A 20 8.18 8.34 -3.44
C PHE A 20 7.56 9.57 -2.77
N GLU A 21 7.93 10.77 -3.22
CA GLU A 21 7.17 11.98 -2.92
C GLU A 21 6.10 12.17 -3.96
N THR A 22 4.85 12.32 -3.54
CA THR A 22 3.70 12.39 -4.43
C THR A 22 2.86 13.64 -4.17
N SER A 23 2.21 14.13 -5.23
CA SER A 23 1.23 15.21 -5.14
C SER A 23 0.03 14.86 -6.01
N ALA A 24 -1.09 14.50 -5.38
CA ALA A 24 -2.34 14.21 -6.10
C ALA A 24 -2.88 15.45 -6.83
N LYS A 25 -2.60 16.65 -6.30
CA LYS A 25 -3.00 17.92 -6.93
C LYS A 25 -2.26 18.16 -8.24
N GLU A 26 -0.98 17.78 -8.29
CA GLU A 26 -0.09 18.04 -9.42
C GLU A 26 0.15 16.79 -10.27
N ASP A 27 -0.55 15.69 -9.98
CA ASP A 27 -0.35 14.39 -10.61
C ASP A 27 1.12 13.94 -10.59
N HIS A 28 1.83 14.26 -9.49
CA HIS A 28 3.25 13.99 -9.38
C HIS A 28 3.49 12.62 -8.74
N ASN A 29 4.20 11.74 -9.48
CA ASN A 29 4.67 10.42 -9.06
C ASN A 29 3.60 9.43 -8.57
N VAL A 30 2.31 9.72 -8.75
CA VAL A 30 1.22 8.83 -8.32
C VAL A 30 1.30 7.52 -9.10
N ASP A 31 1.23 7.59 -10.43
CA ASP A 31 1.30 6.41 -11.31
C ASP A 31 2.58 5.61 -11.11
N THR A 32 3.72 6.29 -11.02
CA THR A 32 5.03 5.65 -10.82
C THR A 32 5.07 4.87 -9.51
N ALA A 33 4.53 5.42 -8.43
CA ALA A 33 4.50 4.75 -7.12
C ALA A 33 3.60 3.50 -7.16
N PHE A 34 2.40 3.61 -7.75
CA PHE A 34 1.48 2.47 -7.87
C PHE A 34 2.01 1.38 -8.82
N LEU A 35 2.64 1.77 -9.93
CA LEU A 35 3.25 0.82 -10.85
C LEU A 35 4.43 0.08 -10.21
N CYS A 36 5.22 0.77 -9.38
CA CYS A 36 6.34 0.16 -8.66
C CYS A 36 5.86 -0.98 -7.74
N ILE A 37 4.83 -0.75 -6.92
CA ILE A 37 4.32 -1.80 -6.03
C ILE A 37 3.64 -2.94 -6.81
N ALA A 38 2.96 -2.64 -7.92
CA ALA A 38 2.39 -3.67 -8.77
C ALA A 38 3.48 -4.59 -9.36
N ARG A 39 4.59 -4.02 -9.83
CA ARG A 39 5.73 -4.81 -10.36
C ARG A 39 6.39 -5.66 -9.28
N LEU A 40 6.63 -5.09 -8.10
CA LEU A 40 7.18 -5.84 -6.96
C LEU A 40 6.25 -6.99 -6.54
N ALA A 41 4.93 -6.82 -6.66
CA ALA A 41 4.00 -7.89 -6.37
C ALA A 41 4.09 -9.03 -7.39
N LEU A 42 4.14 -8.71 -8.68
CA LEU A 42 4.32 -9.69 -9.76
C LEU A 42 5.64 -10.47 -9.61
N GLU A 43 6.72 -9.81 -9.18
CA GLU A 43 8.02 -10.45 -8.97
C GLU A 43 8.03 -11.40 -7.76
N HIS A 44 7.14 -11.18 -6.78
CA HIS A 44 7.09 -11.93 -5.51
C HIS A 44 5.86 -12.85 -5.39
N GLU A 45 5.13 -13.14 -6.48
CA GLU A 45 3.87 -13.90 -6.44
C GLU A 45 3.95 -15.23 -5.66
N HIS A 46 5.09 -15.91 -5.65
CA HIS A 46 5.26 -17.17 -4.92
C HIS A 46 5.29 -17.02 -3.38
N ASP A 47 5.58 -15.82 -2.85
CA ASP A 47 5.61 -15.54 -1.40
C ASP A 47 4.32 -14.85 -0.89
N GLN A 48 3.46 -14.37 -1.80
CA GLN A 48 2.29 -13.53 -1.45
C GLN A 48 0.97 -14.27 -1.19
N ASP A 49 0.87 -15.56 -1.54
CA ASP A 49 -0.30 -16.40 -1.22
C ASP A 49 -0.62 -16.40 0.28
N ILE A 50 0.40 -16.21 1.13
CA ILE A 50 0.24 -16.20 2.59
C ILE A 50 -0.40 -14.89 3.07
N TYR A 51 -0.13 -13.75 2.44
CA TYR A 51 -0.59 -12.43 2.90
C TYR A 51 -1.97 -12.06 2.36
N PHE A 52 -2.30 -12.45 1.12
CA PHE A 52 -3.63 -12.22 0.55
C PHE A 52 -4.70 -13.08 1.22
N LYS A 53 -4.36 -14.31 1.63
CA LYS A 53 -5.30 -15.19 2.35
C LYS A 53 -5.78 -14.57 3.66
N THR A 54 -4.88 -13.94 4.42
CA THR A 54 -5.22 -13.25 5.68
C THR A 54 -6.10 -12.03 5.46
N VAL A 55 -5.84 -11.23 4.42
CA VAL A 55 -6.67 -10.04 4.13
C VAL A 55 -8.07 -10.44 3.66
N VAL A 56 -8.20 -11.48 2.84
CA VAL A 56 -9.51 -11.97 2.36
C VAL A 56 -10.31 -12.61 3.49
N GLU A 57 -9.67 -13.35 4.40
CA GLU A 57 -10.32 -13.97 5.56
C GLU A 57 -10.80 -12.95 6.60
N GLN A 58 -10.18 -11.76 6.66
CA GLN A 58 -10.64 -10.67 7.52
C GLN A 58 -11.87 -9.91 6.98
N VAL A 59 -12.24 -10.07 5.70
CA VAL A 59 -13.38 -9.35 5.09
C VAL A 59 -14.65 -10.21 5.04
N SER A 60 -14.57 -11.51 5.31
CA SER A 60 -15.71 -12.43 5.26
C SER A 60 -16.57 -12.51 6.54
N ASP A 61 -16.40 -11.62 7.51
CA ASP A 61 -17.24 -11.58 8.71
C ASP A 61 -17.68 -10.15 9.07
N THR A 62 -18.45 -9.51 8.19
CA THR A 62 -19.46 -8.52 8.64
C THR A 62 -20.59 -8.37 7.63
N GLU A 63 -21.37 -9.44 7.44
CA GLU A 63 -22.79 -9.26 7.15
C GLU A 63 -23.48 -8.68 8.41
N GLN A 64 -23.36 -7.38 8.66
CA GLN A 64 -24.28 -6.67 9.55
C GLN A 64 -24.71 -5.33 8.95
N THR A 65 -25.91 -5.39 8.39
CA THR A 65 -26.87 -4.31 8.17
C THR A 65 -26.67 -3.11 9.11
N SER A 66 -26.41 -1.93 8.56
CA SER A 66 -26.75 -0.68 9.24
C SER A 66 -27.07 0.37 8.18
N GLY A 67 -28.35 0.75 8.14
CA GLY A 67 -28.93 1.64 7.16
C GLY A 67 -28.34 3.05 7.17
N CYS A 68 -28.48 3.70 6.01
CA CYS A 68 -28.20 5.11 5.81
C CYS A 68 -29.25 5.96 6.56
N ALA A 69 -28.80 6.88 7.41
CA ALA A 69 -29.62 8.00 7.85
C ALA A 69 -29.21 9.22 7.00
N CYS A 70 -30.19 9.82 6.35
CA CYS A 70 -30.10 11.08 5.62
C CYS A 70 -29.63 12.23 6.53
#